data_AF-A0A081DAF8-F1
#
_entry.id   AF-A0A081DAF8-F1
#
_cell.length_a   1.000
_cell.length_b   1.000
_cell.length_c   1.000
_cell.angle_alpha   90.00
_cell.angle_beta   90.00
_cell.angle_gamma   90.00
#
_symmetry.space_group_name_H-M   'P 1'
#
loop_
_entity.id
_entity.type
_entity.pdbx_description
1 polymer ?
#
loop_
_entity_poly.entity_id
_entity_poly.type
_entity_poly.pdbx_seq_one_letter_code
_entity_poly.pdbx_strand_id
1 'polypeptide(L)'
;MSTKIIALATPSHINPHLNRKKEALNIDQLFSELHSGQVSALSRAITLVESTASGDSAFAKAIIKQALPESGKSFRLGITGVPGVGKSTFIEAIGKELIQRGKKSPYSL
;
A
#
# COMPACT_ATOMS: atom_id res chain seq x y z
N MET A 1 -29.67 48.95 -17.75
CA MET A 1 -28.95 48.59 -16.51
C MET A 1 -29.65 47.40 -15.86
N SER A 2 -29.02 46.23 -15.87
CA SER A 2 -29.09 45.22 -14.80
C SER A 2 -28.24 44.02 -15.21
N THR A 3 -27.15 43.88 -14.47
CA THR A 3 -26.02 42.97 -14.65
C THR A 3 -26.47 41.52 -14.40
N LYS A 4 -26.26 40.63 -15.38
CA LYS A 4 -26.41 39.19 -15.18
C LYS A 4 -25.12 38.68 -14.51
N ILE A 5 -25.28 38.12 -13.31
CA ILE A 5 -24.21 37.54 -12.50
C ILE A 5 -23.57 36.36 -13.25
N ILE A 6 -22.26 36.41 -13.39
CA ILE A 6 -21.42 35.31 -13.91
C ILE A 6 -21.28 34.30 -12.77
N ALA A 7 -22.00 33.18 -12.86
CA ALA A 7 -21.74 32.03 -12.00
C ALA A 7 -20.40 31.41 -12.44
N LEU A 8 -19.42 31.44 -11.53
CA LEU A 8 -18.09 30.87 -11.68
C LEU A 8 -18.20 29.37 -12.00
N ALA A 9 -17.78 28.99 -13.20
CA ALA A 9 -17.64 27.60 -13.60
C ALA A 9 -16.53 26.94 -12.76
N THR A 10 -16.90 25.91 -12.00
CA THR A 10 -15.92 24.97 -11.44
C THR A 10 -15.52 23.99 -12.55
N PRO A 11 -14.24 23.87 -12.93
CA PRO A 11 -13.83 22.86 -13.88
C PRO A 11 -13.77 21.51 -13.16
N SER A 12 -14.91 20.82 -13.14
CA SER A 12 -14.98 19.41 -12.79
C SER A 12 -14.45 18.59 -13.96
N HIS A 13 -13.13 18.41 -14.03
CA HIS A 13 -12.49 17.46 -14.96
C HIS A 13 -12.66 16.00 -14.48
N ILE A 14 -13.88 15.61 -14.07
CA ILE A 14 -14.22 14.22 -13.77
C ILE A 14 -15.01 13.71 -14.98
N ASN A 15 -14.38 12.84 -15.78
CA ASN A 15 -15.02 12.27 -16.96
C ASN A 15 -16.29 11.48 -16.53
N PRO A 16 -17.50 11.89 -16.94
CA PRO A 16 -18.75 11.24 -16.54
C PRO A 16 -18.90 9.83 -17.14
N HIS A 17 -18.05 9.48 -18.11
CA HIS A 17 -17.97 8.17 -18.73
C HIS A 17 -16.91 7.24 -18.10
N LEU A 18 -16.22 7.66 -17.03
CA LEU A 18 -15.36 6.75 -16.24
C LEU A 18 -16.23 5.78 -15.43
N ASN A 19 -16.85 4.83 -16.13
CA ASN A 19 -17.46 3.68 -15.50
C ASN A 19 -16.35 2.71 -15.09
N ARG A 20 -15.59 3.06 -14.04
CA ARG A 20 -14.77 2.07 -13.33
C ARG A 20 -15.76 1.11 -12.68
N LYS A 21 -16.12 0.05 -13.41
CA LYS A 21 -16.65 -1.16 -12.77
C LYS A 21 -15.64 -1.50 -11.68
N LYS A 22 -16.06 -1.38 -10.42
CA LYS A 22 -15.29 -1.87 -9.29
C LYS A 22 -15.26 -3.39 -9.49
N GLU A 23 -14.22 -3.88 -10.18
CA GLU A 23 -14.02 -5.32 -10.34
C GLU A 23 -14.07 -5.92 -8.95
N ALA A 24 -14.84 -7.00 -8.81
CA ALA A 24 -14.96 -7.68 -7.53
C ALA A 24 -13.56 -8.10 -7.08
N LEU A 25 -13.18 -7.73 -5.85
CA LEU A 25 -11.87 -8.06 -5.29
C LEU A 25 -11.71 -9.58 -5.24
N ASN A 26 -10.80 -10.09 -6.07
CA ASN A 26 -10.43 -11.51 -6.07
C ASN A 26 -9.24 -11.72 -5.11
N ILE A 27 -9.49 -12.37 -3.98
CA ILE A 27 -8.48 -12.58 -2.93
C ILE A 27 -7.40 -13.56 -3.37
N ASP A 28 -7.75 -14.61 -4.11
CA ASP A 28 -6.79 -15.61 -4.56
C ASP A 28 -5.82 -15.01 -5.57
N GLN A 29 -6.32 -14.17 -6.49
CA GLN A 29 -5.47 -13.41 -7.40
C GLN A 29 -4.56 -12.44 -6.65
N LEU A 30 -5.11 -11.65 -5.72
CA LEU A 30 -4.34 -10.69 -4.93
C LEU A 30 -3.24 -11.39 -4.11
N PHE A 31 -3.54 -12.56 -3.53
CA PHE A 31 -2.58 -13.37 -2.80
C PHE A 31 -1.50 -13.94 -3.72
N SER A 32 -1.85 -14.45 -4.91
CA SER A 32 -0.87 -14.94 -5.88
C SER A 32 0.09 -13.83 -6.32
N GLU A 33 -0.42 -12.63 -6.61
CA GLU A 33 0.40 -11.47 -6.97
C GLU A 33 1.32 -11.06 -5.80
N LEU A 34 0.77 -11.03 -4.58
CA LEU A 34 1.53 -10.76 -3.37
C LEU A 34 2.66 -11.79 -3.14
N HIS A 35 2.35 -13.08 -3.28
CA HIS A 35 3.31 -14.17 -3.08
C HIS A 35 4.43 -14.16 -4.13
N SER A 36 4.14 -13.71 -5.35
CA SER A 36 5.14 -13.50 -6.40
C SER A 36 6.09 -12.31 -6.14
N GLY A 37 5.86 -11.52 -5.08
CA GLY A 37 6.69 -10.38 -4.71
C GLY A 37 6.30 -9.06 -5.41
N GLN A 38 5.09 -8.95 -5.96
CA GLN A 38 4.66 -7.70 -6.58
C GLN A 38 4.38 -6.61 -5.55
N VAL A 39 5.12 -5.50 -5.63
CA VAL A 39 5.02 -4.37 -4.70
C VAL A 39 3.63 -3.72 -4.74
N SER A 40 3.01 -3.63 -5.92
CA SER A 40 1.65 -3.08 -6.08
C SER A 40 0.58 -3.92 -5.37
N ALA A 41 0.71 -5.25 -5.42
CA ALA A 41 -0.16 -6.18 -4.71
C ALA A 41 0.02 -6.07 -3.20
N LEU A 42 1.27 -5.92 -2.73
CA LEU A 42 1.56 -5.63 -1.31
C LEU A 42 0.89 -4.35 -0.84
N SER A 43 1.01 -3.24 -1.58
CA SER A 43 0.34 -1.99 -1.24
C SER A 43 -1.18 -2.15 -1.15
N ARG A 44 -1.81 -2.82 -2.14
CA ARG A 44 -3.26 -3.11 -2.14
C ARG A 44 -3.68 -3.96 -0.95
N ALA A 45 -2.90 -4.98 -0.59
CA ALA A 45 -3.16 -5.84 0.55
C ALA A 45 -3.07 -5.07 1.88
N ILE A 46 -2.06 -4.21 2.06
CA ILE A 46 -1.93 -3.34 3.24
C ILE A 46 -3.15 -2.41 3.33
N THR A 47 -3.49 -1.71 2.25
CA THR A 47 -4.66 -0.82 2.22
C THR A 47 -5.95 -1.57 2.54
N LEU A 48 -6.12 -2.79 2.02
CA LEU A 48 -7.29 -3.63 2.32
C LEU A 48 -7.37 -3.99 3.82
N VAL A 49 -6.22 -4.30 4.44
CA VAL A 49 -6.14 -4.66 5.86
C VAL A 49 -6.34 -3.42 6.77
N GLU A 50 -5.90 -2.26 6.34
CA GLU A 50 -6.06 -0.99 7.07
C GLU A 50 -7.43 -0.33 6.83
N SER A 51 -8.19 -0.77 5.82
CA SER A 51 -9.48 -0.19 5.45
C SER A 51 -10.53 -0.33 6.57
N THR A 52 -11.24 0.76 6.82
CA THR A 52 -12.39 0.81 7.74
C THR A 52 -13.74 0.72 7.02
N ALA A 53 -13.74 0.55 5.69
CA ALA A 53 -14.97 0.48 4.91
C ALA A 53 -15.79 -0.78 5.23
N SER A 54 -17.11 -0.63 5.24
CA SER A 54 -18.03 -1.76 5.41
C SER A 54 -17.88 -2.75 4.25
N GLY A 55 -17.66 -4.02 4.59
CA GLY A 55 -17.44 -5.10 3.62
C GLY A 55 -15.98 -5.53 3.44
N ASP A 56 -15.01 -4.66 3.72
CA ASP A 56 -13.58 -4.97 3.53
C ASP A 56 -13.05 -5.95 4.60
N SER A 57 -13.64 -5.97 5.80
CA SER A 57 -13.19 -6.83 6.90
C SER A 57 -13.14 -8.32 6.56
N ALA A 58 -14.10 -8.82 5.76
CA ALA A 58 -14.12 -10.22 5.35
C ALA A 58 -12.95 -10.54 4.40
N PHE A 59 -12.70 -9.65 3.44
CA PHE A 59 -11.60 -9.74 2.49
C PHE A 59 -10.23 -9.63 3.19
N ALA A 60 -10.09 -8.71 4.14
CA ALA A 60 -8.87 -8.55 4.96
C ALA A 60 -8.55 -9.83 5.77
N LYS A 61 -9.57 -10.44 6.40
CA LYS A 61 -9.38 -11.72 7.12
C LYS A 61 -8.98 -12.85 6.18
N ALA A 62 -9.56 -12.90 4.98
CA ALA A 62 -9.24 -13.93 3.98
C ALA A 62 -7.78 -13.83 3.52
N ILE A 63 -7.30 -12.63 3.17
CA ILE A 63 -5.91 -12.45 2.73
C ILE A 63 -4.90 -12.71 3.87
N ILE A 64 -5.20 -12.28 5.10
CA ILE A 64 -4.35 -12.58 6.27
C ILE A 64 -4.27 -14.10 6.48
N LYS A 65 -5.40 -14.80 6.42
CA LYS A 65 -5.45 -16.27 6.59
C LYS A 65 -4.57 -16.99 5.56
N GLN A 66 -4.57 -16.55 4.30
CA GLN A 66 -3.69 -17.14 3.27
C GLN A 66 -2.22 -16.79 3.49
N ALA A 67 -1.91 -15.61 4.01
CA ALA A 67 -0.53 -15.16 4.26
C ALA A 67 0.11 -15.73 5.55
N LEU A 68 -0.70 -16.14 6.53
CA LEU A 68 -0.20 -16.61 7.84
C LEU A 68 0.83 -17.75 7.75
N PRO A 69 0.65 -18.82 6.94
CA PRO A 69 1.61 -19.92 6.85
C PRO A 69 3.01 -19.50 6.36
N GLU A 70 3.08 -18.43 5.56
CA GLU A 70 4.35 -17.91 5.03
C GLU A 70 4.98 -16.84 5.93
N SER A 71 4.27 -16.42 6.98
CA SER A 71 4.73 -15.39 7.91
C SER A 71 5.80 -15.90 8.89
N GLY A 72 6.48 -14.97 9.56
CA GLY A 72 7.49 -15.31 10.60
C GLY A 72 8.89 -15.61 10.08
N LYS A 73 9.09 -15.70 8.76
CA LYS A 73 10.39 -15.88 8.10
C LYS A 73 11.21 -14.58 7.99
N SER A 74 11.11 -13.69 8.98
CA SER A 74 11.81 -12.39 8.98
C SER A 74 12.22 -11.95 10.39
N PHE A 75 13.33 -11.23 10.48
CA PHE A 75 13.77 -10.56 11.72
C PHE A 75 13.05 -9.22 11.87
N ARG A 76 12.40 -8.99 13.02
CA ARG A 76 11.64 -7.76 13.31
C ARG A 76 12.36 -6.94 14.37
N LEU A 77 12.89 -5.78 13.98
CA LEU A 77 13.63 -4.86 14.85
C LEU A 77 12.85 -3.55 15.05
N GLY A 78 12.48 -3.24 16.29
CA GLY A 78 11.90 -1.96 16.67
C GLY A 78 12.99 -0.93 16.98
N ILE A 79 12.90 0.26 16.41
CA ILE A 79 13.84 1.38 16.65
C ILE A 79 13.06 2.55 17.23
N THR A 80 13.51 3.07 18.38
CA THR A 80 12.87 4.19 19.09
C THR A 80 13.93 5.18 19.57
N GLY A 81 13.49 6.37 20.03
CA GLY A 81 14.35 7.44 20.53
C GLY A 81 13.76 8.82 20.31
N VAL A 82 14.25 9.81 21.05
CA VAL A 82 13.76 11.20 21.01
C VAL A 82 13.90 11.84 19.61
N PRO A 83 13.09 12.86 19.26
CA PRO A 83 13.27 13.62 18.02
C PRO A 83 14.72 14.14 17.89
N GLY A 84 15.31 14.07 16.69
CA GLY A 84 16.68 14.57 16.44
C GLY A 84 17.83 13.62 16.77
N VAL A 85 17.63 12.48 17.45
CA VAL A 85 18.72 11.53 17.83
C VAL A 85 19.37 10.77 16.64
N GLY A 86 18.96 11.05 15.40
CA GLY A 86 19.53 10.41 14.20
C GLY A 86 18.93 9.05 13.81
N LYS A 87 17.73 8.70 14.29
CA LYS A 87 17.05 7.41 13.97
C LYS A 87 16.95 7.15 12.47
N SER A 88 16.52 8.13 11.67
CA SER A 88 16.37 7.96 10.22
C SER A 88 17.72 7.72 9.54
N THR A 89 18.76 8.46 9.93
CA THR A 89 20.14 8.27 9.44
C THR A 89 20.64 6.87 9.75
N PHE A 90 20.38 6.38 10.97
CA PHE A 90 20.73 5.02 11.37
C PHE A 90 19.99 3.97 10.53
N ILE A 91 18.67 4.10 10.38
CA ILE A 91 17.83 3.18 9.58
C ILE A 91 18.31 3.10 8.13
N GLU A 92 18.65 4.24 7.52
CA GLU A 92 19.17 4.27 6.15
C GLU A 92 20.52 3.55 6.05
N ALA A 93 21.46 3.86 6.95
CA ALA A 93 22.79 3.27 6.95
C ALA A 93 22.75 1.75 7.17
N ILE A 94 22.03 1.28 8.20
CA ILE A 94 21.89 -0.17 8.46
C ILE A 94 21.13 -0.88 7.33
N GLY A 95 20.12 -0.23 6.73
CA GLY A 95 19.37 -0.78 5.62
C GLY A 95 20.25 -1.03 4.39
N LYS A 96 21.08 -0.04 4.02
CA LYS A 96 22.05 -0.18 2.92
C LYS A 96 23.06 -1.29 3.18
N GLU A 97 23.57 -1.37 4.41
CA GLU A 97 24.52 -2.41 4.81
C GLU A 97 23.92 -3.83 4.72
N LEU A 98 22.69 -4.02 5.23
CA LEU A 98 22.00 -5.31 5.19
C LEU A 98 21.68 -5.75 3.76
N ILE A 99 21.28 -4.83 2.88
CA ILE A 99 21.05 -5.12 1.46
C ILE A 99 22.36 -5.57 0.79
N GLN A 100 23.47 -4.88 1.05
CA GLN A 100 24.79 -5.24 0.52
C GLN A 100 25.23 -6.64 0.98
N ARG A 101 25.01 -6.98 2.25
CA ARG A 101 25.34 -8.31 2.80
C ARG A 101 24.41 -9.43 2.32
N GLY A 102 23.18 -9.11 1.92
CA GLY A 102 22.10 -10.09 1.72
C GLY A 102 21.67 -10.41 0.29
N LYS A 103 22.21 -9.75 -0.75
CA LYS A 103 21.87 -9.98 -2.18
C LYS A 103 20.37 -10.16 -2.51
N LYS A 104 19.47 -9.42 -1.85
CA LYS A 104 18.19 -9.02 -2.46
C LYS A 104 18.22 -7.51 -2.67
N SER A 105 18.62 -7.12 -3.87
CA SER A 105 18.45 -5.74 -4.33
C SER A 105 16.95 -5.46 -4.44
N PRO A 106 16.45 -4.29 -4.00
CA PRO A 106 15.07 -3.88 -4.26
C PRO A 106 14.78 -3.64 -5.77
N TYR A 107 15.78 -3.78 -6.64
CA TYR A 107 15.70 -3.60 -8.10
C TYR A 107 16.08 -4.82 -8.93
N SER A 108 16.15 -6.02 -8.36
CA SER A 108 16.30 -7.23 -9.19
C SER A 108 14.96 -7.58 -9.85
N LEU A 109 14.69 -6.91 -10.97
CA LEU A 109 13.82 -7.40 -12.05
C LEU A 109 14.61 -8.34 -12.95
#